data_AF-A0A6P7XU63-F1
#
_entry.id   AF-A0A6P7XU63-F1
#
_cell.length_a   1.000
_cell.length_b   1.000
_cell.length_c   1.000
_cell.angle_alpha   90.00
_cell.angle_beta   90.00
_cell.angle_gamma   90.00
#
_symmetry.space_group_name_H-M   'P 1'
#
loop_
_entity.id
_entity.type
_entity.pdbx_description
1 polymer ?
#
loop_
_entity_poly.entity_id
_entity_poly.type
_entity_poly.pdbx_seq_one_letter_code
_entity_poly.pdbx_strand_id
1 'polypeptide(L)'
;MHKLPALLLFLCSCAVGVAVHLWLRGSFYGCWWWSFSGLSVLFPQWEPIHYDLVVGILSARHNFELRNVIRNTWLKSFKHDPALNQRVQVKFIIGAHGCDIPVEDREDPYSCRLLNITNPILKQEMEVFIIPEAASSVLSEDRAVSVNFRVLYPIIITRLGVFQDNSIVGFERNITVKVYQAEHEEPLFSARFSPTSSGVQVDRLWYKPVEQFVLPEVEEGLLRYELSESVEGIAGGFTYTIHEGEALLQNLNSRPERLLSHLTKLEEEDALLKEESSTYQDIVFVHIIDTYRNVPAKLLHFYRWTVESTSYDLLLKTDDDCYVDLDNMFQRIVQKNLKRPNIWWGNFRLNWAVDRTGKWQELEYPSPAYPAFACGSGYVISKDIVQWLASNSDRLKTYQGEDVSMGIWMAAIGPIRYQDNLWLCEKQCETGMLSSPQYSPEELTKLWEKREQYGTPCACEER
;
A
#
# COMPACT_ATOMS: atom_id res chain seq x y z
N MET A 1 37.25 -37.33 -50.56
CA MET A 1 37.33 -36.42 -51.72
C MET A 1 36.12 -36.74 -52.59
N HIS A 2 35.15 -35.89 -52.93
CA HIS A 2 34.97 -34.45 -52.86
C HIS A 2 33.50 -34.13 -52.57
N LYS A 3 33.27 -33.04 -51.83
CA LYS A 3 32.04 -32.25 -51.76
C LYS A 3 31.79 -31.51 -53.08
N LEU A 4 30.53 -31.28 -53.45
CA LEU A 4 30.04 -29.98 -53.93
C LEU A 4 28.51 -29.82 -53.72
N PRO A 5 28.00 -28.60 -53.47
CA PRO A 5 26.98 -28.34 -52.46
C PRO A 5 25.83 -27.40 -52.90
N ALA A 6 25.02 -27.06 -51.90
CA ALA A 6 24.07 -25.95 -51.83
C ALA A 6 24.51 -24.66 -52.54
N LEU A 7 23.76 -24.25 -53.56
CA LEU A 7 23.77 -22.87 -54.08
C LEU A 7 22.36 -22.32 -54.41
N LEU A 8 21.29 -23.09 -54.21
CA LEU A 8 19.92 -22.67 -54.53
C LEU A 8 19.13 -22.05 -53.36
N LEU A 9 19.65 -22.13 -52.13
CA LEU A 9 18.97 -21.60 -50.93
C LEU A 9 19.39 -20.18 -50.52
N PHE A 10 20.41 -19.59 -51.15
CA PHE A 10 20.93 -18.26 -50.77
C PHE A 10 20.40 -17.09 -51.61
N LEU A 11 19.68 -17.33 -52.71
CA LEU A 11 19.12 -16.24 -53.53
C LEU A 11 17.74 -15.74 -53.03
N CYS A 12 17.07 -16.48 -52.15
CA CYS A 12 15.75 -16.09 -51.63
C CYS A 12 15.83 -15.12 -50.43
N SER A 13 16.92 -15.16 -49.66
CA SER A 13 17.08 -14.33 -48.44
C SER A 13 17.46 -12.88 -48.71
N CYS A 14 18.11 -12.56 -49.84
CA CYS A 14 18.46 -11.18 -50.19
C CYS A 14 17.29 -10.37 -50.78
N ALA A 15 16.37 -11.01 -51.50
CA ALA A 15 15.21 -10.32 -52.08
C ALA A 15 14.19 -9.88 -51.01
N VAL A 16 14.01 -10.68 -49.96
CA VAL A 16 13.11 -10.37 -48.83
C VAL A 16 13.68 -9.23 -47.97
N GLY A 17 15.00 -9.21 -47.74
CA GLY A 17 15.66 -8.14 -46.99
C GLY A 17 15.56 -6.77 -47.65
N VAL A 18 15.66 -6.70 -48.99
CA VAL A 18 15.54 -5.44 -49.74
C VAL A 18 14.09 -4.93 -49.76
N ALA A 19 13.09 -5.81 -49.82
CA ALA A 19 11.68 -5.44 -49.79
C ALA A 19 11.25 -4.86 -48.42
N VAL A 20 11.70 -5.45 -47.32
CA VAL A 20 11.41 -4.97 -45.96
C VAL A 20 12.11 -3.63 -45.67
N HIS A 21 13.34 -3.45 -46.18
CA HIS A 21 14.09 -2.23 -45.97
C HIS A 21 13.60 -1.04 -46.83
N LEU A 22 13.02 -1.30 -48.00
CA LEU A 22 12.36 -0.28 -48.83
C LEU A 22 10.97 0.10 -48.28
N TRP A 23 10.25 -0.82 -47.63
CA TRP A 23 8.97 -0.54 -46.98
C TRP A 23 9.15 0.36 -45.73
N LEU A 24 10.16 0.08 -44.90
CA LEU A 24 10.43 0.88 -43.69
C LEU A 24 10.94 2.31 -43.97
N ARG A 25 11.54 2.56 -45.14
CA ARG A 25 12.02 3.91 -45.54
C ARG A 25 10.98 4.77 -46.28
N GLY A 26 9.85 4.20 -46.70
CA GLY A 26 8.84 4.90 -47.51
C GLY A 26 7.65 5.49 -46.76
N SER A 27 7.50 5.27 -45.45
CA SER A 27 6.29 5.64 -44.70
C SER A 27 6.42 6.91 -43.85
N PHE A 28 7.35 7.80 -44.20
CA PHE A 28 7.32 9.20 -43.79
C PHE A 28 7.11 10.05 -45.04
N TYR A 29 6.04 10.84 -45.03
CA TYR A 29 5.54 11.75 -46.07
C TYR A 29 4.62 11.14 -47.15
N GLY A 30 3.33 11.49 -47.08
CA GLY A 30 2.49 11.62 -48.29
C GLY A 30 1.18 10.83 -48.28
N CYS A 31 0.09 11.57 -48.10
CA CYS A 31 -1.30 11.16 -48.23
C CYS A 31 -1.66 10.79 -49.69
N TRP A 32 -1.84 9.50 -50.02
CA TRP A 32 -2.51 9.06 -51.26
C TRP A 32 -3.41 7.86 -50.98
N TRP A 33 -4.73 8.08 -51.04
CA TRP A 33 -5.75 7.04 -51.09
C TRP A 33 -5.63 6.25 -52.39
N TRP A 34 -5.31 4.96 -52.30
CA TRP A 34 -5.63 3.98 -53.34
C TRP A 34 -6.47 2.87 -52.73
N SER A 35 -7.70 2.77 -53.21
CA SER A 35 -8.67 1.74 -52.84
C SER A 35 -8.18 0.38 -53.35
N PHE A 36 -7.62 -0.44 -52.46
CA PHE A 36 -7.43 -1.86 -52.70
C PHE A 36 -8.59 -2.64 -52.07
N SER A 37 -9.74 -2.62 -52.73
CA SER A 37 -10.81 -3.59 -52.52
C SER A 37 -10.42 -4.90 -53.20
N GLY A 38 -9.73 -5.81 -52.49
CA GLY A 38 -9.44 -7.13 -53.08
C GLY A 38 -8.42 -8.05 -52.41
N LEU A 39 -7.95 -7.81 -51.18
CA LEU A 39 -6.97 -8.70 -50.54
C LEU A 39 -7.24 -8.99 -49.04
N SER A 40 -8.47 -8.79 -48.58
CA SER A 40 -8.89 -9.05 -47.18
C SER A 40 -9.30 -10.50 -46.89
N VAL A 41 -8.90 -11.50 -47.71
CA VAL A 41 -9.41 -12.89 -47.61
C VAL A 41 -8.39 -13.89 -47.04
N LEU A 42 -7.23 -13.46 -46.52
CA LEU A 42 -6.22 -14.42 -46.00
C LEU A 42 -5.67 -14.15 -44.60
N PHE A 43 -6.29 -13.25 -43.83
CA PHE A 43 -5.99 -13.13 -42.40
C PHE A 43 -7.30 -13.21 -41.61
N PRO A 44 -7.45 -14.15 -40.65
CA PRO A 44 -8.56 -14.08 -39.73
C PRO A 44 -8.47 -12.72 -39.03
N GLN A 45 -9.52 -11.90 -39.16
CA GLN A 45 -9.67 -10.75 -38.29
C GLN A 45 -9.87 -11.31 -36.88
N TRP A 46 -8.80 -11.33 -36.07
CA TRP A 46 -8.92 -11.54 -34.64
C TRP A 46 -9.65 -10.32 -34.08
N GLU A 47 -10.96 -10.43 -33.90
CA GLU A 47 -11.67 -9.51 -33.02
C GLU A 47 -11.18 -9.75 -31.59
N PRO A 48 -10.69 -8.72 -30.88
CA PRO A 48 -10.27 -8.86 -29.50
C PRO A 48 -11.48 -9.26 -28.65
N ILE A 49 -11.31 -10.28 -27.80
CA ILE A 49 -12.35 -10.75 -26.88
C ILE A 49 -12.78 -9.57 -25.99
N HIS A 50 -14.09 -9.34 -25.92
CA HIS A 50 -14.70 -8.31 -25.07
C HIS A 50 -15.34 -8.96 -23.84
N TYR A 51 -15.06 -8.41 -22.65
CA TYR A 51 -15.58 -8.91 -21.38
C TYR A 51 -16.59 -7.93 -20.76
N ASP A 52 -17.70 -8.43 -20.20
CA ASP A 52 -18.58 -7.61 -19.39
C ASP A 52 -17.90 -7.14 -18.09
N LEU A 53 -17.03 -7.98 -17.51
CA LEU A 53 -16.38 -7.71 -16.24
C LEU A 53 -14.93 -8.24 -16.24
N VAL A 54 -14.00 -7.39 -15.82
CA VAL A 54 -12.66 -7.82 -15.39
C VAL A 54 -12.64 -7.85 -13.87
N VAL A 55 -12.17 -8.95 -13.27
CA VAL A 55 -11.96 -9.08 -11.83
C VAL A 55 -10.45 -9.04 -11.57
N GLY A 56 -9.99 -7.98 -10.93
CA GLY A 56 -8.63 -7.83 -10.42
C GLY A 56 -8.58 -8.20 -8.94
N ILE A 57 -7.80 -9.23 -8.60
CA ILE A 57 -7.62 -9.71 -7.23
C ILE A 57 -6.23 -9.32 -6.77
N LEU A 58 -6.12 -8.40 -5.80
CA LEU A 58 -4.83 -8.09 -5.18
C LEU A 58 -4.40 -9.28 -4.33
N SER A 59 -3.18 -9.78 -4.57
CA SER A 59 -2.64 -10.93 -3.84
C SER A 59 -1.16 -10.73 -3.54
N ALA A 60 -0.73 -11.05 -2.32
CA ALA A 60 0.69 -11.03 -1.97
C ALA A 60 1.42 -12.22 -2.62
N ARG A 61 2.72 -12.06 -2.89
CA ARG A 61 3.57 -13.09 -3.52
C ARG A 61 3.41 -14.48 -2.86
N HIS A 62 3.52 -14.54 -1.53
CA HIS A 62 3.43 -15.75 -0.72
C HIS A 62 2.01 -16.34 -0.56
N ASN A 63 0.95 -15.66 -1.00
CA ASN A 63 -0.44 -16.08 -0.80
C ASN A 63 -0.92 -17.17 -1.80
N PHE A 64 -0.08 -18.16 -2.09
CA PHE A 64 -0.42 -19.25 -3.02
C PHE A 64 -1.70 -19.99 -2.59
N GLU A 65 -1.84 -20.28 -1.29
CA GLU A 65 -3.00 -21.03 -0.78
C GLU A 65 -4.32 -20.28 -0.96
N LEU A 66 -4.36 -18.97 -0.66
CA LEU A 66 -5.53 -18.13 -0.89
C LEU A 66 -5.92 -18.10 -2.38
N ARG A 67 -4.94 -17.90 -3.27
CA ARG A 67 -5.18 -17.96 -4.72
C ARG A 67 -5.72 -19.33 -5.14
N ASN A 68 -5.19 -20.41 -4.59
CA ASN A 68 -5.65 -21.76 -4.88
C ASN A 68 -7.08 -22.02 -4.37
N VAL A 69 -7.44 -21.52 -3.19
CA VAL A 69 -8.83 -21.59 -2.68
C VAL A 69 -9.78 -20.85 -3.62
N ILE A 70 -9.43 -19.64 -4.06
CA ILE A 70 -10.22 -18.90 -5.05
C ILE A 70 -10.39 -19.71 -6.34
N ARG A 71 -9.30 -20.26 -6.88
CA ARG A 71 -9.32 -21.10 -8.09
C ARG A 71 -10.24 -22.32 -7.95
N ASN A 72 -10.34 -22.90 -6.76
CA ASN A 72 -11.11 -24.11 -6.50
C ASN A 72 -12.54 -23.86 -6.02
N THR A 73 -12.88 -22.61 -5.68
CA THR A 73 -14.22 -22.20 -5.23
C THR A 73 -14.94 -21.44 -6.35
N TRP A 74 -15.21 -20.16 -6.15
CA TRP A 74 -16.05 -19.37 -7.05
C TRP A 74 -15.49 -19.28 -8.46
N LEU A 75 -14.16 -19.14 -8.62
CA LEU A 75 -13.56 -19.07 -9.95
C LEU A 75 -13.75 -20.38 -10.74
N LYS A 76 -13.74 -21.53 -10.06
CA LYS A 76 -14.03 -22.83 -10.69
C LYS A 76 -15.47 -22.86 -11.20
N SER A 77 -16.41 -22.48 -10.35
CA SER A 77 -17.85 -22.51 -10.67
C SER A 77 -18.17 -21.65 -11.90
N PHE A 78 -17.55 -20.47 -12.03
CA PHE A 78 -17.72 -19.61 -13.22
C PHE A 78 -17.14 -20.18 -14.50
N LYS A 79 -15.97 -20.83 -14.44
CA LYS A 79 -15.35 -21.42 -15.64
C LYS A 79 -16.22 -22.54 -16.23
N HIS A 80 -17.05 -23.18 -15.41
CA HIS A 80 -17.97 -24.24 -15.86
C HIS A 80 -19.34 -23.70 -16.31
N ASP A 81 -19.70 -22.46 -15.99
CA ASP A 81 -20.91 -21.81 -16.47
C ASP A 81 -20.71 -21.26 -17.90
N PRO A 82 -21.35 -21.86 -18.93
CA PRO A 82 -21.20 -21.42 -20.31
C PRO A 82 -21.65 -19.97 -20.55
N ALA A 83 -22.56 -19.44 -19.73
CA ALA A 83 -23.07 -18.09 -19.85
C ALA A 83 -22.10 -17.03 -19.31
N LEU A 84 -21.18 -17.41 -18.40
CA LEU A 84 -20.28 -16.47 -17.71
C LEU A 84 -18.81 -16.65 -18.11
N ASN A 85 -18.38 -17.85 -18.50
CA ASN A 85 -16.98 -18.15 -18.84
C ASN A 85 -16.41 -17.27 -19.97
N GLN A 86 -17.25 -16.78 -20.89
CA GLN A 86 -16.80 -15.88 -21.97
C GLN A 86 -16.98 -14.38 -21.65
N ARG A 87 -17.64 -14.04 -20.54
CA ARG A 87 -17.99 -12.66 -20.17
C ARG A 87 -17.11 -12.09 -19.06
N VAL A 88 -16.40 -12.94 -18.33
CA VAL A 88 -15.62 -12.54 -17.16
C VAL A 88 -14.16 -12.92 -17.32
N GLN A 89 -13.26 -11.95 -17.15
CA GLN A 89 -11.82 -12.21 -17.06
C GLN A 89 -11.37 -12.01 -15.62
N VAL A 90 -10.80 -13.04 -15.00
CA VAL A 90 -10.23 -12.96 -13.65
C VAL A 90 -8.72 -12.94 -13.74
N LYS A 91 -8.07 -12.07 -12.97
CA LYS A 91 -6.61 -11.96 -12.86
C LYS A 91 -6.17 -11.66 -11.42
N PHE A 92 -5.19 -12.42 -10.94
CA PHE A 92 -4.44 -12.10 -9.73
C PHE A 92 -3.36 -11.06 -10.05
N ILE A 93 -3.25 -10.04 -9.21
CA ILE A 93 -2.32 -8.94 -9.36
C ILE A 93 -1.20 -9.15 -8.35
N ILE A 94 0.02 -9.36 -8.82
CA ILE A 94 1.20 -9.65 -7.98
C ILE A 94 2.33 -8.69 -8.37
N GLY A 95 3.03 -8.14 -7.38
CA GLY A 95 4.22 -7.34 -7.64
C GLY A 95 5.36 -8.22 -8.12
N ALA A 96 6.04 -7.81 -9.19
CA ALA A 96 7.08 -8.59 -9.85
C ALA A 96 8.31 -8.82 -8.98
N HIS A 97 8.57 -7.96 -7.99
CA HIS A 97 9.75 -8.07 -7.11
C HIS A 97 9.35 -8.26 -5.65
N GLY A 98 10.06 -9.14 -4.93
CA GLY A 98 10.01 -9.19 -3.47
C GLY A 98 10.85 -8.06 -2.88
N CYS A 99 10.60 -7.71 -1.61
CA CYS A 99 11.47 -6.79 -0.89
C CYS A 99 12.73 -7.53 -0.43
N ASP A 100 13.90 -7.05 -0.82
CA ASP A 100 15.22 -7.62 -0.51
C ASP A 100 15.66 -7.42 0.95
N ILE A 101 14.89 -6.64 1.73
CA ILE A 101 15.14 -6.41 3.15
C ILE A 101 14.28 -7.40 3.98
N PRO A 102 14.89 -8.20 4.87
CA PRO A 102 14.16 -9.03 5.84
C PRO A 102 13.18 -8.21 6.67
N VAL A 103 12.02 -8.76 7.04
CA VAL A 103 10.96 -8.00 7.72
C VAL A 103 11.46 -7.38 9.03
N GLU A 104 12.30 -8.12 9.76
CA GLU A 104 12.91 -7.74 11.03
C GLU A 104 13.93 -6.60 10.90
N ASP A 105 14.40 -6.32 9.68
CA ASP A 105 15.38 -5.29 9.39
C ASP A 105 14.76 -4.03 8.75
N ARG A 106 13.43 -4.00 8.63
CA ARG A 106 12.71 -2.86 8.04
C ARG A 106 12.38 -1.79 9.08
N GLU A 107 12.27 -0.55 8.63
CA GLU A 107 11.78 0.58 9.44
C GLU A 107 10.32 0.38 9.89
N ASP A 108 9.53 -0.31 9.06
CA ASP A 108 8.21 -0.81 9.41
C ASP A 108 7.94 -2.11 8.61
N PRO A 109 7.16 -3.06 9.15
CA PRO A 109 6.95 -4.35 8.51
C PRO A 109 6.21 -4.25 7.16
N TYR A 110 5.58 -3.10 6.86
CA TYR A 110 4.72 -2.89 5.71
C TYR A 110 5.41 -2.23 4.51
N SER A 111 6.63 -1.70 4.69
CA SER A 111 7.42 -1.06 3.62
C SER A 111 8.61 -1.91 3.18
N CYS A 112 9.45 -1.37 2.30
CA CYS A 112 10.74 -1.95 1.94
C CYS A 112 11.86 -0.92 2.18
N ARG A 113 11.96 -0.45 3.43
CA ARG A 113 12.98 0.51 3.85
C ARG A 113 13.79 -0.07 5.00
N LEU A 114 15.11 0.01 4.91
CA LEU A 114 16.01 -0.55 5.92
C LEU A 114 15.92 0.30 7.20
N LEU A 115 15.80 -0.35 8.35
CA LEU A 115 15.94 0.30 9.64
C LEU A 115 17.38 0.82 9.80
N ASN A 116 17.52 2.14 9.68
CA ASN A 116 18.80 2.83 9.62
C ASN A 116 19.48 2.95 11.00
N ILE A 117 19.89 1.82 11.57
CA ILE A 117 20.68 1.71 12.78
C ILE A 117 21.92 0.88 12.46
N THR A 118 23.11 1.47 12.56
CA THR A 118 24.38 0.80 12.23
C THR A 118 25.40 0.82 13.37
N ASN A 119 25.36 1.84 14.24
CA ASN A 119 26.29 1.96 15.37
C ASN A 119 25.55 2.50 16.60
N PRO A 120 24.73 1.69 17.28
CA PRO A 120 24.01 2.16 18.46
C PRO A 120 25.02 2.44 19.59
N ILE A 121 24.98 3.65 20.13
CA ILE A 121 25.79 4.01 21.29
C ILE A 121 25.07 3.46 22.53
N LEU A 122 25.58 2.35 23.06
CA LEU A 122 24.94 1.67 24.19
C LEU A 122 25.27 2.34 25.53
N LYS A 123 24.30 2.32 26.45
CA LYS A 123 24.44 2.75 27.85
C LYS A 123 24.91 4.21 28.01
N GLN A 124 24.82 5.01 26.96
CA GLN A 124 25.06 6.45 26.98
C GLN A 124 23.72 7.18 26.77
N GLU A 125 23.53 8.27 27.52
CA GLU A 125 22.41 9.18 27.26
C GLU A 125 22.64 9.91 25.94
N MET A 126 21.67 9.85 25.04
CA MET A 126 21.66 10.53 23.74
C MET A 126 20.63 11.66 23.77
N GLU A 127 20.90 12.76 23.05
CA GLU A 127 20.03 13.93 22.99
C GLU A 127 19.30 14.00 21.63
N VAL A 128 17.97 14.19 21.63
CA VAL A 128 17.17 14.21 20.38
C VAL A 128 17.19 15.57 19.68
N PHE A 129 17.45 16.67 20.40
CA PHE A 129 17.48 18.01 19.82
C PHE A 129 18.72 18.78 20.26
N ILE A 130 19.54 19.15 19.28
CA ILE A 130 20.63 20.11 19.43
C ILE A 130 20.23 21.33 18.62
N ILE A 131 19.96 22.46 19.27
CA ILE A 131 19.77 23.74 18.56
C ILE A 131 21.18 24.20 18.12
N PRO A 132 21.49 24.28 16.81
CA PRO A 132 22.80 24.72 16.37
C PRO A 132 23.06 26.16 16.83
N GLU A 133 24.27 26.47 17.29
CA GLU A 133 24.62 27.82 17.78
C GLU A 133 24.28 28.94 16.78
N ALA A 134 24.30 28.63 15.47
CA ALA A 134 23.98 29.59 14.41
C ALA A 134 22.47 29.89 14.23
N ALA A 135 21.57 29.01 14.68
CA ALA A 135 20.12 29.19 14.59
C ALA A 135 19.53 30.02 15.76
N SER A 136 20.36 30.32 16.76
CA SER A 136 19.99 30.98 18.02
C SER A 136 19.48 32.42 17.86
N SER A 137 19.81 33.11 16.77
CA SER A 137 19.42 34.51 16.54
C SER A 137 18.03 34.69 15.92
N VAL A 138 17.33 33.59 15.58
CA VAL A 138 16.07 33.62 14.82
C VAL A 138 14.86 33.12 15.63
N LEU A 139 15.08 32.48 16.78
CA LEU A 139 14.01 31.94 17.62
C LEU A 139 13.52 33.02 18.59
N SER A 140 12.55 33.84 18.15
CA SER A 140 11.76 34.68 19.06
C SER A 140 11.01 33.80 20.07
N GLU A 141 10.83 34.28 21.31
CA GLU A 141 10.13 33.59 22.42
C GLU A 141 8.76 33.00 22.03
N ASP A 142 8.12 33.50 20.97
CA ASP A 142 6.76 33.13 20.55
C ASP A 142 6.66 32.06 19.45
N ARG A 143 7.74 31.36 19.05
CA ARG A 143 7.68 30.47 17.86
C ARG A 143 8.52 29.19 17.94
N ALA A 144 7.97 28.17 18.60
CA ALA A 144 7.92 26.79 18.08
C ALA A 144 6.91 25.99 18.91
N VAL A 145 6.21 25.09 18.23
CA VAL A 145 4.96 24.41 18.60
C VAL A 145 5.22 22.92 18.47
N SER A 146 4.95 22.13 19.52
CA SER A 146 5.18 20.68 19.74
C SER A 146 6.12 19.90 18.80
N VAL A 147 6.97 19.04 19.36
CA VAL A 147 7.76 18.11 18.54
C VAL A 147 7.07 16.75 18.46
N ASN A 148 6.85 16.27 17.24
CA ASN A 148 6.51 14.88 16.97
C ASN A 148 7.78 14.06 16.76
N PHE A 149 7.88 12.90 17.40
CA PHE A 149 8.96 11.96 17.17
C PHE A 149 8.41 10.54 17.07
N ARG A 150 9.15 9.69 16.35
CA ARG A 150 8.84 8.29 16.17
C ARG A 150 9.96 7.43 16.73
N VAL A 151 9.58 6.43 17.52
CA VAL A 151 10.51 5.49 18.13
C VAL A 151 10.69 4.30 17.17
N LEU A 152 11.87 4.23 16.53
CA LEU A 152 12.20 3.14 15.59
C LEU A 152 12.79 1.91 16.26
N TYR A 153 13.13 2.01 17.54
CA TYR A 153 13.57 0.91 18.38
C TYR A 153 13.31 1.29 19.85
N PRO A 154 12.94 0.36 20.75
CA PRO A 154 12.57 0.71 22.11
C PRO A 154 13.61 1.56 22.85
N ILE A 155 13.17 2.67 23.45
CA ILE A 155 14.02 3.60 24.20
C ILE A 155 13.49 3.84 25.61
N ILE A 156 14.37 4.30 26.50
CA ILE A 156 14.02 4.80 27.83
C ILE A 156 14.31 6.29 27.84
N ILE A 157 13.29 7.14 27.97
CA ILE A 157 13.51 8.57 28.19
C ILE A 157 14.02 8.78 29.61
N THR A 158 15.16 9.46 29.75
CA THR A 158 15.81 9.68 31.04
C THR A 158 15.62 11.10 31.57
N ARG A 159 15.59 12.11 30.70
CA ARG A 159 15.41 13.52 31.08
C ARG A 159 14.59 14.27 30.06
N LEU A 160 13.83 15.25 30.53
CA LEU A 160 13.20 16.27 29.69
C LEU A 160 13.96 17.59 29.82
N GLY A 161 14.09 18.29 28.70
CA GLY A 161 14.88 19.51 28.54
C GLY A 161 14.06 20.69 28.07
N VAL A 162 14.41 21.89 28.50
CA VAL A 162 13.83 23.17 28.03
C VAL A 162 14.95 24.10 27.59
N PHE A 163 14.79 24.72 26.41
CA PHE A 163 15.66 25.83 26.02
C PHE A 163 15.20 27.12 26.70
N GLN A 164 16.16 27.89 27.19
CA GLN A 164 15.92 29.22 27.75
C GLN A 164 16.98 30.18 27.21
N ASP A 165 16.56 31.31 26.64
CA ASP A 165 17.49 32.34 26.18
C ASP A 165 18.25 32.95 27.37
N ASN A 166 19.49 33.40 27.13
CA ASN A 166 20.56 33.74 28.06
C ASN A 166 20.25 34.90 29.04
N SER A 167 19.17 34.84 29.80
CA SER A 167 19.04 35.64 31.02
C SER A 167 19.90 35.00 32.12
N ILE A 168 20.85 35.77 32.64
CA ILE A 168 21.81 35.41 33.71
C ILE A 168 21.10 34.99 35.02
N VAL A 169 19.76 35.00 35.08
CA VAL A 169 18.93 34.93 36.28
C VAL A 169 17.90 33.79 36.22
N GLY A 170 18.34 32.54 36.00
CA GLY A 170 17.49 31.34 36.18
C GLY A 170 16.11 31.39 35.49
N PHE A 171 15.15 30.58 35.94
CA PHE A 171 13.77 30.62 35.42
C PHE A 171 12.97 31.73 36.11
N GLU A 172 12.38 32.66 35.37
CA GLU A 172 11.47 33.69 35.94
C GLU A 172 10.04 33.16 36.15
N ARG A 173 9.65 32.13 35.39
CA ARG A 173 8.29 31.55 35.37
C ARG A 173 8.34 30.02 35.47
N ASN A 174 7.20 29.42 35.80
CA ASN A 174 7.06 27.97 35.81
C ASN A 174 6.82 27.44 34.40
N ILE A 175 7.61 26.46 33.97
CA ILE A 175 7.48 25.81 32.66
C ILE A 175 7.25 24.32 32.90
N THR A 176 6.25 23.72 32.25
CA THR A 176 6.04 22.27 32.32
C THR A 176 6.18 21.65 30.94
N VAL A 177 7.06 20.66 30.82
CA VAL A 177 7.20 19.83 29.62
C VAL A 177 6.47 18.53 29.87
N LYS A 178 5.65 18.09 28.92
CA LYS A 178 4.90 16.85 28.96
C LYS A 178 5.17 16.05 27.69
N VAL A 179 5.32 14.75 27.85
CA VAL A 179 5.31 13.82 26.70
C VAL A 179 3.98 13.11 26.71
N TYR A 180 3.31 13.13 25.58
CA TYR A 180 2.07 12.41 25.32
C TYR A 180 2.38 11.25 24.39
N GLN A 181 1.68 10.15 24.60
CA GLN A 181 1.52 9.16 23.55
C GLN A 181 0.40 9.64 22.63
N ALA A 182 0.55 9.50 21.32
CA ALA A 182 -0.41 10.04 20.36
C ALA A 182 -1.87 9.54 20.56
N GLU A 183 -2.07 8.42 21.26
CA GLU A 183 -3.38 7.82 21.54
C GLU A 183 -3.93 8.12 22.95
N HIS A 184 -3.15 8.79 23.81
CA HIS A 184 -3.53 9.06 25.20
C HIS A 184 -3.74 10.57 25.43
N GLU A 185 -4.86 10.93 26.08
CA GLU A 185 -5.12 12.31 26.51
C GLU A 185 -4.27 12.72 27.73
N GLU A 186 -3.81 11.75 28.52
CA GLU A 186 -2.96 11.97 29.69
C GLU A 186 -1.47 11.93 29.31
N PRO A 187 -0.63 12.81 29.88
CA PRO A 187 0.81 12.80 29.62
C PRO A 187 1.47 11.57 30.26
N LEU A 188 2.31 10.86 29.50
CA LEU A 188 3.11 9.73 29.97
C LEU A 188 4.07 10.14 31.10
N PHE A 189 4.74 11.30 30.94
CA PHE A 189 5.62 11.87 31.94
C PHE A 189 5.72 13.39 31.77
N SER A 190 6.05 14.07 32.87
CA SER A 190 6.17 15.52 32.90
C SER A 190 7.34 16.00 33.75
N ALA A 191 7.95 17.10 33.35
CA ALA A 191 8.97 17.79 34.10
C ALA A 191 8.59 19.26 34.25
N ARG A 192 8.50 19.73 35.49
CA ARG A 192 8.20 21.13 35.81
C ARG A 192 9.46 21.87 36.25
N PHE A 193 9.77 22.97 35.60
CA PHE A 193 10.89 23.87 35.87
C PHE A 193 10.39 25.13 36.57
N SER A 194 11.14 25.61 37.56
CA SER A 194 10.80 26.81 38.35
C SER A 194 12.07 27.56 38.79
N PRO A 195 11.96 28.83 39.24
CA PRO A 195 13.09 29.58 39.80
C PRO A 195 13.78 28.84 40.97
N THR A 196 13.02 28.07 41.74
CA THR A 196 13.50 27.31 42.90
C THR A 196 13.96 25.89 42.56
N SER A 197 13.67 25.41 41.35
CA SER A 197 13.98 24.06 40.90
C SER A 197 14.17 24.10 39.39
N SER A 198 15.36 24.52 38.97
CA SER A 198 15.68 24.78 37.56
C SER A 198 16.26 23.57 36.82
N GLY A 199 16.70 22.53 37.54
CA GLY A 199 17.36 21.37 36.92
C GLY A 199 18.86 21.61 36.69
N VAL A 200 19.45 20.87 35.75
CA VAL A 200 20.88 20.94 35.40
C VAL A 200 21.02 21.46 33.97
N GLN A 201 21.89 22.45 33.76
CA GLN A 201 22.15 23.00 32.44
C GLN A 201 23.24 22.19 31.72
N VAL A 202 22.96 21.73 30.50
CA VAL A 202 23.88 21.06 29.58
C VAL A 202 23.69 21.68 28.19
N ASP A 203 24.76 22.16 27.56
CA ASP A 203 24.74 22.74 26.21
C ASP A 203 23.58 23.74 25.95
N ARG A 204 23.36 24.64 26.92
CA ARG A 204 22.31 25.69 26.96
C ARG A 204 20.86 25.20 27.17
N LEU A 205 20.61 23.90 27.24
CA LEU A 205 19.32 23.33 27.67
C LEU A 205 19.34 23.00 29.16
N TRP A 206 18.21 23.22 29.82
CA TRP A 206 17.99 22.82 31.21
C TRP A 206 17.26 21.49 31.25
N TYR A 207 17.86 20.49 31.89
CA TYR A 207 17.31 19.14 32.00
C TYR A 207 16.85 18.79 33.41
N LYS A 208 15.77 18.01 33.48
CA LYS A 208 15.31 17.34 34.71
C LYS A 208 15.06 15.86 34.46
N PRO A 209 15.42 14.99 35.42
CA PRO A 209 15.09 13.57 35.32
C PRO A 209 13.57 13.39 35.37
N VAL A 210 13.09 12.39 34.65
CA VAL A 210 11.70 11.92 34.69
C VAL A 210 11.64 10.47 35.16
N GLU A 211 10.45 10.00 35.50
CA GLU A 211 10.22 8.58 35.72
C GLU A 211 10.58 7.80 34.45
N GLN A 212 11.38 6.75 34.61
CA GLN A 212 11.87 5.96 33.49
C GLN A 212 10.73 5.10 32.95
N PHE A 213 10.32 5.37 31.73
CA PHE A 213 9.31 4.61 31.00
C PHE A 213 9.91 4.09 29.69
N VAL A 214 9.60 2.85 29.36
CA VAL A 214 10.02 2.23 28.10
C VAL A 214 9.02 2.62 27.03
N LEU A 215 9.46 3.41 26.05
CA LEU A 215 8.69 3.67 24.83
C LEU A 215 9.00 2.53 23.84
N PRO A 216 8.06 1.62 23.53
CA PRO A 216 8.27 0.55 22.57
C PRO A 216 8.46 1.03 21.13
N GLU A 217 8.84 0.08 20.27
CA GLU A 217 8.97 0.30 18.83
C GLU A 217 7.64 0.71 18.20
N VAL A 218 7.69 1.56 17.18
CA VAL A 218 6.52 2.03 16.42
C VAL A 218 5.58 2.94 17.23
N GLU A 219 5.94 3.31 18.47
CA GLU A 219 5.24 4.37 19.19
C GLU A 219 5.60 5.75 18.66
N GLU A 220 4.57 6.60 18.60
CA GLU A 220 4.70 8.03 18.35
C GLU A 220 4.48 8.81 19.63
N GLY A 221 5.47 9.65 19.93
CA GLY A 221 5.41 10.58 21.04
C GLY A 221 5.19 12.00 20.54
N LEU A 222 4.32 12.71 21.24
CA LEU A 222 4.14 14.15 21.12
C LEU A 222 4.78 14.81 22.34
N LEU A 223 5.89 15.53 22.13
CA LEU A 223 6.46 16.40 23.15
C LEU A 223 5.72 17.75 23.10
N ARG A 224 4.88 18.00 24.10
CA ARG A 224 4.07 19.22 24.22
C ARG A 224 4.36 19.96 25.52
N TYR A 225 4.36 21.28 25.42
CA TYR A 225 4.74 22.19 26.49
C TYR A 225 3.54 23.01 26.96
N GLU A 226 3.48 23.25 28.26
CA GLU A 226 2.45 24.06 28.91
C GLU A 226 3.11 25.11 29.80
N LEU A 227 2.88 26.39 29.51
CA LEU A 227 3.16 27.51 30.41
C LEU A 227 1.94 27.75 31.32
N SER A 228 2.18 28.19 32.56
CA SER A 228 1.09 28.41 33.54
C SER A 228 0.13 29.55 33.19
N GLU A 229 0.42 30.37 32.18
CA GLU A 229 -0.40 31.49 31.72
C GLU A 229 -0.44 31.55 30.18
N SER A 230 -1.19 30.64 29.55
CA SER A 230 -1.81 30.78 28.21
C SER A 230 -0.95 31.19 26.99
N VAL A 231 0.38 31.05 27.04
CA VAL A 231 1.27 31.23 25.88
C VAL A 231 2.00 29.91 25.62
N GLU A 232 2.22 29.55 24.36
CA GLU A 232 2.98 28.37 23.96
C GLU A 232 4.47 28.68 24.02
N GLY A 233 5.25 27.89 24.78
CA GLY A 233 6.65 28.13 25.09
C GLY A 233 7.64 27.35 24.22
N ILE A 234 8.91 27.73 24.39
CA ILE A 234 10.11 27.41 23.61
C ILE A 234 10.43 25.90 23.45
N ALA A 235 11.03 25.53 22.31
CA ALA A 235 11.49 24.17 21.97
C ALA A 235 12.25 23.47 23.13
N GLY A 236 11.78 22.28 23.49
CA GLY A 236 12.41 21.38 24.45
C GLY A 236 12.99 20.13 23.77
N GLY A 237 14.02 19.56 24.38
CA GLY A 237 14.62 18.28 23.98
C GLY A 237 14.33 17.20 25.01
N PHE A 238 14.72 15.96 24.74
CA PHE A 238 14.80 14.92 25.75
C PHE A 238 16.06 14.09 25.55
N THR A 239 16.52 13.50 26.64
CA THR A 239 17.61 12.53 26.61
C THR A 239 17.04 11.13 26.75
N TYR A 240 17.66 10.16 26.08
CA TYR A 240 17.21 8.77 26.11
C TYR A 240 18.37 7.78 26.10
N THR A 241 18.10 6.56 26.53
CA THR A 241 18.98 5.40 26.35
C THR A 241 18.25 4.32 25.56
N ILE A 242 19.00 3.43 24.90
CA ILE A 242 18.43 2.29 24.18
C ILE A 242 18.02 1.22 25.18
N HIS A 243 16.75 0.82 25.14
CA HIS A 243 16.28 -0.33 25.91
C HIS A 243 16.86 -1.61 25.31
N GLU A 244 17.37 -2.54 26.13
CA GLU A 244 17.93 -3.81 25.65
C GLU A 244 19.00 -3.66 24.54
N GLY A 245 19.86 -2.64 24.64
CA GLY A 245 20.86 -2.35 23.61
C GLY A 245 21.79 -3.51 23.20
N GLU A 246 22.07 -4.47 24.09
CA GLU A 246 22.83 -5.67 23.75
C GLU A 246 22.05 -6.59 22.78
N ALA A 247 20.73 -6.70 22.95
CA ALA A 247 19.87 -7.45 22.05
C ALA A 247 19.78 -6.76 20.68
N LEU A 248 19.72 -5.42 20.65
CA LEU A 248 19.84 -4.65 19.42
C LEU A 248 21.17 -4.94 18.71
N LEU A 249 22.31 -4.86 19.41
CA LEU A 249 23.62 -5.17 18.81
C LEU A 249 23.67 -6.59 18.27
N GLN A 250 23.16 -7.58 19.00
CA GLN A 250 23.10 -8.96 18.52
C GLN A 250 22.23 -9.09 17.28
N ASN A 251 21.07 -8.40 17.23
CA ASN A 251 20.22 -8.35 16.05
C ASN A 251 20.94 -7.70 14.86
N LEU A 252 21.61 -6.57 15.05
CA LEU A 252 22.37 -5.88 14.00
C LEU A 252 23.53 -6.73 13.48
N ASN A 253 24.24 -7.43 14.36
CA ASN A 253 25.35 -8.32 13.99
C ASN A 253 24.89 -9.53 13.17
N SER A 254 23.64 -9.97 13.33
CA SER A 254 23.06 -11.08 12.57
C SER A 254 22.41 -10.66 11.25
N ARG A 255 22.38 -9.36 10.92
CA ARG A 255 21.87 -8.84 9.65
C ARG A 255 22.47 -9.49 8.40
N PRO A 256 23.80 -9.66 8.27
CA PRO A 256 24.37 -10.23 7.05
C PRO A 256 23.90 -11.68 6.81
N GLU A 257 23.79 -12.48 7.86
CA GLU A 257 23.32 -13.86 7.79
C GLU A 257 21.82 -13.92 7.45
N ARG A 258 20.99 -13.08 8.09
CA ARG A 258 19.56 -12.96 7.78
C ARG A 258 19.33 -12.53 6.33
N LEU A 259 20.08 -11.53 5.86
CA LEU A 259 19.98 -11.04 4.49
C LEU A 259 20.26 -12.18 3.50
N LEU A 260 21.33 -12.96 3.71
CA LEU A 260 21.65 -14.08 2.82
C LEU A 260 20.52 -15.14 2.82
N SER A 261 20.03 -15.52 4.01
CA SER A 261 18.91 -16.48 4.12
C SER A 261 17.63 -15.95 3.46
N HIS A 262 17.36 -14.66 3.61
CA HIS A 262 16.19 -14.00 3.03
C HIS A 262 16.26 -13.96 1.50
N LEU A 263 17.41 -13.59 0.93
CA LEU A 263 17.60 -13.59 -0.52
C LEU A 263 17.39 -14.99 -1.13
N THR A 264 17.87 -16.05 -0.48
CA THR A 264 17.60 -17.43 -0.93
C THR A 264 16.10 -17.75 -0.91
N LYS A 265 15.37 -17.37 0.14
CA LYS A 265 13.91 -17.56 0.21
C LYS A 265 13.16 -16.77 -0.87
N LEU A 266 13.63 -15.57 -1.20
CA LEU A 266 13.06 -14.79 -2.30
C LEU A 266 13.28 -15.48 -3.65
N GLU A 267 14.48 -16.02 -3.91
CA GLU A 267 14.74 -16.78 -5.14
C GLU A 267 13.84 -18.03 -5.25
N GLU A 268 13.59 -18.72 -4.13
CA GLU A 268 12.65 -19.84 -4.07
C GLU A 268 11.20 -19.39 -4.35
N GLU A 269 10.76 -18.28 -3.75
CA GLU A 269 9.43 -17.70 -3.99
C GLU A 269 9.25 -17.29 -5.47
N ASP A 270 10.27 -16.66 -6.08
CA ASP A 270 10.29 -16.28 -7.49
C ASP A 270 10.11 -17.51 -8.41
N ALA A 271 10.79 -18.61 -8.10
CA ALA A 271 10.70 -19.85 -8.87
C ALA A 271 9.29 -20.46 -8.79
N LEU A 272 8.71 -20.52 -7.59
CA LEU A 272 7.36 -21.04 -7.36
C LEU A 272 6.29 -20.18 -8.05
N LEU A 273 6.41 -18.85 -7.97
CA LEU A 273 5.50 -17.92 -8.66
C LEU A 273 5.58 -18.06 -10.19
N LYS A 274 6.77 -18.30 -10.73
CA LYS A 274 6.96 -18.53 -12.16
C LYS A 274 6.30 -19.84 -12.61
N GLU A 275 6.44 -20.90 -11.82
CA GLU A 275 5.75 -22.18 -12.06
C GLU A 275 4.23 -22.01 -11.99
N GLU A 276 3.72 -21.35 -10.94
CA GLU A 276 2.29 -21.04 -10.77
C GLU A 276 1.75 -20.25 -11.96
N SER A 277 2.43 -19.17 -12.36
CA SER A 277 2.01 -18.33 -13.49
C SER A 277 1.99 -19.11 -14.80
N SER A 278 2.95 -20.02 -15.02
CA SER A 278 3.00 -20.85 -16.22
C SER A 278 1.86 -21.88 -16.26
N THR A 279 1.46 -22.38 -15.10
CA THR A 279 0.43 -23.42 -14.93
C THR A 279 -0.97 -22.85 -15.08
N TYR A 280 -1.29 -21.75 -14.40
CA TYR A 280 -2.65 -21.23 -14.30
C TYR A 280 -2.97 -20.09 -15.26
N GLN A 281 -1.95 -19.36 -15.76
CA GLN A 281 -2.10 -18.25 -16.71
C GLN A 281 -3.09 -17.15 -16.27
N ASP A 282 -3.29 -17.01 -14.95
CA ASP A 282 -4.21 -16.08 -14.33
C ASP A 282 -3.52 -14.98 -13.51
N ILE A 283 -2.19 -14.91 -13.54
CA ILE A 283 -1.40 -13.90 -12.83
C ILE A 283 -0.98 -12.78 -13.79
N VAL A 284 -1.08 -11.53 -13.31
CA VAL A 284 -0.47 -10.34 -13.90
C VAL A 284 0.61 -9.85 -12.95
N PHE A 285 1.87 -9.95 -13.40
CA PHE A 285 2.98 -9.34 -12.70
C PHE A 285 3.10 -7.86 -13.06
N VAL A 286 3.02 -7.00 -12.06
CA VAL A 286 3.25 -5.55 -12.22
C VAL A 286 4.61 -5.17 -11.66
N HIS A 287 5.34 -4.29 -12.35
CA HIS A 287 6.74 -4.00 -12.02
C HIS A 287 6.89 -3.12 -10.78
N ILE A 288 6.75 -3.72 -9.60
CA ILE A 288 6.85 -3.07 -8.29
C ILE A 288 7.40 -4.05 -7.25
N ILE A 289 7.98 -3.50 -6.18
CA ILE A 289 8.31 -4.24 -4.97
C ILE A 289 7.01 -4.51 -4.20
N ASP A 290 6.63 -5.77 -4.06
CA ASP A 290 5.36 -6.18 -3.46
C ASP A 290 5.41 -6.05 -1.93
N THR A 291 4.95 -4.90 -1.45
CA THR A 291 4.77 -4.62 -0.02
C THR A 291 3.42 -3.98 0.19
N TYR A 292 2.93 -4.03 1.43
CA TYR A 292 1.63 -3.47 1.76
C TYR A 292 1.52 -1.97 1.44
N ARG A 293 2.58 -1.19 1.73
CA ARG A 293 2.64 0.26 1.43
C ARG A 293 2.63 0.56 -0.07
N ASN A 294 2.99 -0.41 -0.93
CA ASN A 294 3.02 -0.28 -2.38
C ASN A 294 1.75 -0.76 -3.09
N VAL A 295 0.76 -1.28 -2.36
CA VAL A 295 -0.50 -1.79 -2.93
C VAL A 295 -1.23 -0.75 -3.80
N PRO A 296 -1.32 0.55 -3.44
CA PRO A 296 -1.95 1.55 -4.32
C PRO A 296 -1.24 1.68 -5.67
N ALA A 297 0.10 1.70 -5.68
CA ALA A 297 0.87 1.75 -6.92
C ALA A 297 0.70 0.46 -7.74
N LYS A 298 0.69 -0.71 -7.07
CA LYS A 298 0.40 -2.01 -7.67
C LYS A 298 -0.94 -2.00 -8.42
N LEU A 299 -1.97 -1.40 -7.84
CA LEU A 299 -3.28 -1.24 -8.47
C LEU A 299 -3.23 -0.30 -9.69
N LEU A 300 -2.55 0.85 -9.61
CA LEU A 300 -2.39 1.76 -10.75
C LEU A 300 -1.68 1.09 -11.94
N HIS A 301 -0.64 0.28 -11.67
CA HIS A 301 0.03 -0.51 -12.71
C HIS A 301 -0.91 -1.56 -13.31
N PHE A 302 -1.76 -2.19 -12.50
CA PHE A 302 -2.77 -3.10 -13.02
C PHE A 302 -3.77 -2.38 -13.94
N TYR A 303 -4.26 -1.20 -13.57
CA TYR A 303 -5.16 -0.42 -14.42
C TYR A 303 -4.54 -0.07 -15.78
N ARG A 304 -3.26 0.31 -15.81
CA ARG A 304 -2.53 0.50 -17.07
C ARG A 304 -2.53 -0.77 -17.92
N TRP A 305 -2.13 -1.89 -17.31
CA TRP A 305 -2.15 -3.19 -17.99
C TRP A 305 -3.54 -3.52 -18.53
N THR A 306 -4.61 -3.40 -17.73
CA THR A 306 -5.96 -3.78 -18.17
C THR A 306 -6.45 -2.91 -19.33
N VAL A 307 -6.17 -1.60 -19.31
CA VAL A 307 -6.56 -0.67 -20.39
C VAL A 307 -5.83 -0.98 -21.70
N GLU A 308 -4.57 -1.40 -21.62
CA GLU A 308 -3.74 -1.72 -22.78
C GLU A 308 -4.03 -3.12 -23.33
N SER A 309 -4.34 -4.09 -22.47
CA SER A 309 -4.43 -5.51 -22.85
C SER A 309 -5.85 -6.03 -23.08
N THR A 310 -6.88 -5.33 -22.62
CA THR A 310 -8.21 -5.94 -22.48
C THR A 310 -9.34 -4.98 -22.83
N SER A 311 -10.32 -5.47 -23.59
CA SER A 311 -11.58 -4.77 -23.83
C SER A 311 -12.63 -5.22 -22.83
N TYR A 312 -13.19 -4.29 -22.05
CA TYR A 312 -14.22 -4.61 -21.05
C TYR A 312 -15.17 -3.42 -20.76
N ASP A 313 -16.30 -3.70 -20.09
CA ASP A 313 -17.26 -2.69 -19.60
C ASP A 313 -16.93 -2.21 -18.17
N LEU A 314 -16.75 -3.15 -17.24
CA LEU A 314 -16.58 -2.90 -15.81
C LEU A 314 -15.34 -3.61 -15.24
N LEU A 315 -14.77 -3.04 -14.17
CA LEU A 315 -13.70 -3.66 -13.40
C LEU A 315 -14.14 -3.82 -11.95
N LEU A 316 -14.06 -5.05 -11.43
CA LEU A 316 -14.17 -5.38 -10.02
C LEU A 316 -12.76 -5.48 -9.42
N LYS A 317 -12.48 -4.69 -8.39
CA LYS A 317 -11.33 -4.89 -7.50
C LYS A 317 -11.76 -5.66 -6.25
N THR A 318 -10.98 -6.64 -5.84
CA THR A 318 -11.12 -7.36 -4.57
C THR A 318 -9.74 -7.82 -4.07
N ASP A 319 -9.68 -8.32 -2.84
CA ASP A 319 -8.47 -8.93 -2.26
C ASP A 319 -8.60 -10.47 -2.25
N ASP A 320 -7.46 -11.16 -2.07
CA ASP A 320 -7.39 -12.64 -2.10
C ASP A 320 -7.92 -13.33 -0.83
N ASP A 321 -8.15 -12.55 0.24
CA ASP A 321 -8.73 -12.97 1.51
C ASP A 321 -10.23 -12.64 1.63
N CYS A 322 -10.88 -12.33 0.51
CA CYS A 322 -12.29 -11.96 0.46
C CYS A 322 -13.19 -13.08 -0.07
N TYR A 323 -14.32 -13.30 0.59
CA TYR A 323 -15.46 -13.99 -0.01
C TYR A 323 -16.11 -13.08 -1.05
N VAL A 324 -16.45 -13.59 -2.24
CA VAL A 324 -17.00 -12.78 -3.36
C VAL A 324 -18.14 -13.50 -4.07
N ASP A 325 -19.38 -13.00 -3.94
CA ASP A 325 -20.56 -13.55 -4.61
C ASP A 325 -20.81 -12.87 -5.97
N LEU A 326 -20.03 -13.27 -6.97
CA LEU A 326 -20.11 -12.71 -8.33
C LEU A 326 -21.49 -12.92 -9.00
N ASP A 327 -22.21 -14.01 -8.72
CA ASP A 327 -23.55 -14.26 -9.28
C ASP A 327 -24.53 -13.16 -8.86
N ASN A 328 -24.56 -12.88 -7.55
CA ASN A 328 -25.38 -11.81 -7.01
C ASN A 328 -24.91 -10.42 -7.48
N MET A 329 -23.60 -10.24 -7.68
CA MET A 329 -23.08 -8.99 -8.26
C MET A 329 -23.60 -8.78 -9.68
N PHE A 330 -23.57 -9.79 -10.56
CA PHE A 330 -24.09 -9.68 -11.93
C PHE A 330 -25.58 -9.35 -11.97
N GLN A 331 -26.38 -10.04 -11.15
CA GLN A 331 -27.81 -9.75 -11.05
C GLN A 331 -28.05 -8.29 -10.67
N ARG A 332 -27.28 -7.75 -9.72
CA ARG A 332 -27.38 -6.36 -9.29
C ARG A 332 -26.87 -5.37 -10.32
N ILE A 333 -25.80 -5.66 -11.05
CA ILE A 333 -25.30 -4.83 -12.16
C ILE A 333 -26.41 -4.62 -13.19
N VAL A 334 -27.12 -5.70 -13.54
CA VAL A 334 -28.25 -5.64 -14.48
C VAL A 334 -29.43 -4.87 -13.87
N GLN A 335 -29.86 -5.21 -12.66
CA GLN A 335 -31.00 -4.56 -11.99
C GLN A 335 -30.81 -3.06 -11.77
N LYS A 336 -29.60 -2.63 -11.42
CA LYS A 336 -29.25 -1.22 -11.17
C LYS A 336 -28.81 -0.47 -12.43
N ASN A 337 -28.77 -1.15 -13.58
CA ASN A 337 -28.30 -0.62 -14.86
C ASN A 337 -26.92 0.04 -14.75
N LEU A 338 -25.94 -0.68 -14.17
CA LEU A 338 -24.58 -0.18 -13.91
C LEU A 338 -23.65 -0.23 -15.13
N LYS A 339 -24.18 -0.15 -16.36
CA LYS A 339 -23.38 -0.14 -17.60
C LYS A 339 -23.15 1.26 -18.18
N ARG A 340 -23.36 2.30 -17.37
CA ARG A 340 -23.14 3.71 -17.75
C ARG A 340 -21.72 4.17 -17.34
N PRO A 341 -21.17 5.22 -17.96
CA PRO A 341 -19.88 5.78 -17.53
C PRO A 341 -19.96 6.39 -16.13
N ASN A 342 -18.79 6.66 -15.56
CA ASN A 342 -18.59 7.35 -14.29
C ASN A 342 -19.26 6.69 -13.07
N ILE A 343 -19.19 5.36 -12.96
CA ILE A 343 -19.77 4.58 -11.87
C ILE A 343 -18.69 4.12 -10.89
N TRP A 344 -18.99 4.27 -9.60
CA TRP A 344 -18.26 3.60 -8.53
C TRP A 344 -19.25 2.95 -7.55
N TRP A 345 -19.25 1.62 -7.49
CA TRP A 345 -20.19 0.83 -6.69
C TRP A 345 -19.47 0.03 -5.62
N GLY A 346 -19.89 0.20 -4.37
CA GLY A 346 -19.32 -0.46 -3.20
C GLY A 346 -19.97 0.05 -1.91
N ASN A 347 -19.36 -0.23 -0.76
CA ASN A 347 -19.76 0.34 0.53
C ASN A 347 -18.78 1.44 0.93
N PHE A 348 -19.25 2.67 1.09
CA PHE A 348 -18.38 3.84 1.29
C PHE A 348 -18.29 4.28 2.75
N ARG A 349 -17.06 4.46 3.23
CA ARG A 349 -16.77 5.20 4.47
C ARG A 349 -16.75 6.69 4.16
N LEU A 350 -17.31 7.49 5.07
CA LEU A 350 -17.42 8.95 4.95
C LEU A 350 -16.77 9.60 6.15
N ASN A 351 -16.04 10.71 5.93
CA ASN A 351 -15.40 11.50 6.98
C ASN A 351 -14.53 10.66 7.93
N TRP A 352 -13.86 9.63 7.40
CA TRP A 352 -12.98 8.80 8.20
C TRP A 352 -11.75 9.60 8.62
N ALA A 353 -11.44 9.59 9.91
CA ALA A 353 -10.28 10.29 10.44
C ALA A 353 -9.00 9.67 9.88
N VAL A 354 -8.01 10.52 9.62
CA VAL A 354 -6.71 10.08 9.12
C VAL A 354 -5.93 9.51 10.28
N ASP A 355 -5.68 8.20 10.22
CA ASP A 355 -4.83 7.53 11.18
C ASP A 355 -3.42 8.15 11.13
N ARG A 356 -3.01 8.73 12.26
CA ARG A 356 -1.66 9.29 12.40
C ARG A 356 -0.69 8.30 13.03
N THR A 357 -1.18 7.17 13.55
CA THR A 357 -0.37 6.12 14.20
C THR A 357 -0.72 4.73 13.67
N GLY A 358 0.09 3.75 14.06
CA GLY A 358 -0.17 2.34 13.81
C GLY A 358 -0.04 1.91 12.34
N LYS A 359 -0.57 0.71 12.03
CA LYS A 359 -0.52 0.11 10.69
C LYS A 359 -1.06 1.04 9.59
N TRP A 360 -2.09 1.81 9.92
CA TRP A 360 -2.84 2.66 8.98
C TRP A 360 -2.29 4.08 8.87
N GLN A 361 -1.21 4.38 9.59
CA GLN A 361 -0.58 5.69 9.63
C GLN A 361 -0.34 6.30 8.24
N GLU A 362 -0.79 7.54 8.10
CA GLU A 362 -0.54 8.42 6.96
C GLU A 362 -0.14 9.82 7.44
N LEU A 363 1.15 10.15 7.30
CA LEU A 363 1.71 11.43 7.78
C LEU A 363 1.72 12.52 6.71
N GLU A 364 1.64 12.15 5.43
CA GLU A 364 1.77 13.09 4.32
C GLU A 364 0.44 13.63 3.82
N TYR A 365 -0.69 13.03 4.24
CA TYR A 365 -2.01 13.54 3.89
C TYR A 365 -2.39 14.74 4.78
N PRO A 366 -2.66 15.92 4.19
CA PRO A 366 -2.72 17.19 4.94
C PRO A 366 -4.06 17.42 5.68
N SER A 367 -5.13 16.76 5.28
CA SER A 367 -6.44 16.91 5.92
C SER A 367 -6.56 16.01 7.15
N PRO A 368 -7.40 16.36 8.15
CA PRO A 368 -7.69 15.47 9.28
C PRO A 368 -8.61 14.29 8.92
N ALA A 369 -9.31 14.35 7.79
CA ALA A 369 -10.22 13.31 7.33
C ALA A 369 -10.09 13.05 5.83
N TYR A 370 -10.27 11.79 5.43
CA TYR A 370 -10.24 11.37 4.04
C TYR A 370 -11.56 11.72 3.31
N PRO A 371 -11.50 11.90 1.97
CA PRO A 371 -12.70 11.89 1.13
C PRO A 371 -13.39 10.53 1.22
N ALA A 372 -14.58 10.41 0.64
CA ALA A 372 -15.27 9.12 0.62
C ALA A 372 -14.46 8.05 -0.12
N PHE A 373 -14.29 6.89 0.49
CA PHE A 373 -13.65 5.73 -0.12
C PHE A 373 -14.47 4.46 0.09
N ALA A 374 -14.43 3.54 -0.88
CA ALA A 374 -15.04 2.23 -0.75
C ALA A 374 -14.22 1.35 0.20
N CYS A 375 -14.87 0.50 0.99
CA CYS A 375 -14.18 -0.43 1.87
C CYS A 375 -13.28 -1.42 1.11
N GLY A 376 -12.19 -1.86 1.75
CA GLY A 376 -11.16 -2.71 1.14
C GLY A 376 -11.66 -4.04 0.56
N SER A 377 -12.80 -4.57 1.03
CA SER A 377 -13.39 -5.83 0.58
C SER A 377 -13.77 -5.86 -0.90
N GLY A 378 -13.88 -4.69 -1.54
CA GLY A 378 -13.93 -4.57 -2.99
C GLY A 378 -14.91 -3.52 -3.47
N TYR A 379 -14.85 -3.25 -4.77
CA TYR A 379 -15.73 -2.32 -5.45
C TYR A 379 -15.72 -2.55 -6.97
N VAL A 380 -16.76 -2.09 -7.65
CA VAL A 380 -16.86 -2.06 -9.10
C VAL A 380 -16.72 -0.64 -9.62
N ILE A 381 -15.89 -0.45 -10.64
CA ILE A 381 -15.73 0.83 -11.36
C ILE A 381 -15.92 0.67 -12.86
N SER A 382 -16.42 1.71 -13.51
CA SER A 382 -16.59 1.73 -14.97
C SER A 382 -15.26 1.94 -15.71
N LYS A 383 -15.16 1.42 -16.93
CA LYS A 383 -13.95 1.48 -17.76
C LYS A 383 -13.36 2.89 -17.91
N ASP A 384 -14.21 3.91 -18.06
CA ASP A 384 -13.76 5.31 -18.23
C ASP A 384 -13.01 5.83 -17.00
N ILE A 385 -13.41 5.42 -15.80
CA ILE A 385 -12.68 5.73 -14.57
C ILE A 385 -11.33 5.00 -14.56
N VAL A 386 -11.30 3.71 -14.92
CA VAL A 386 -10.04 2.95 -15.01
C VAL A 386 -9.09 3.59 -16.02
N GLN A 387 -9.60 4.03 -17.18
CA GLN A 387 -8.83 4.73 -18.20
C GLN A 387 -8.25 6.04 -17.69
N TRP A 388 -9.02 6.83 -16.93
CA TRP A 388 -8.53 8.06 -16.33
C TRP A 388 -7.42 7.79 -15.31
N LEU A 389 -7.60 6.78 -14.44
CA LEU A 389 -6.61 6.39 -13.44
C LEU A 389 -5.32 5.88 -14.09
N ALA A 390 -5.44 5.02 -15.10
CA ALA A 390 -4.31 4.51 -15.87
C ALA A 390 -3.53 5.64 -16.55
N SER A 391 -4.23 6.58 -17.20
CA SER A 391 -3.62 7.70 -17.91
C SER A 391 -2.94 8.72 -17.00
N ASN A 392 -3.34 8.79 -15.73
CA ASN A 392 -2.78 9.72 -14.74
C ASN A 392 -1.90 9.05 -13.68
N SER A 393 -1.66 7.74 -13.79
CA SER A 393 -0.99 6.94 -12.75
C SER A 393 0.37 7.49 -12.30
N ASP A 394 1.17 8.11 -13.17
CA ASP A 394 2.46 8.73 -12.80
C ASP A 394 2.32 10.04 -12.00
N ARG A 395 1.12 10.64 -12.01
CA ARG A 395 0.83 11.94 -11.37
C ARG A 395 0.01 11.78 -10.10
N LEU A 396 -0.58 10.61 -9.89
CA LEU A 396 -1.39 10.30 -8.73
C LEU A 396 -0.48 9.91 -7.58
N LYS A 397 -0.49 10.72 -6.51
CA LYS A 397 0.23 10.39 -5.28
C LYS A 397 -0.45 9.20 -4.60
N THR A 398 0.35 8.20 -4.24
CA THR A 398 -0.09 7.06 -3.43
C THR A 398 0.01 7.40 -1.95
N TYR A 399 -0.99 6.98 -1.19
CA TYR A 399 -1.06 7.14 0.27
C TYR A 399 -1.14 5.75 0.91
N GLN A 400 -0.98 5.68 2.23
CA GLN A 400 -1.20 4.44 2.95
C GLN A 400 -2.64 3.96 2.79
N GLY A 401 -2.79 2.74 2.26
CA GLY A 401 -4.09 2.14 1.95
C GLY A 401 -4.51 2.37 0.51
N GLU A 402 -4.84 1.28 -0.19
CA GLU A 402 -5.33 1.32 -1.57
C GLU A 402 -6.73 1.95 -1.64
N ASP A 403 -7.61 1.58 -0.73
CA ASP A 403 -8.96 2.11 -0.60
C ASP A 403 -8.96 3.63 -0.36
N VAL A 404 -8.17 4.09 0.60
CA VAL A 404 -7.97 5.51 0.90
C VAL A 404 -7.37 6.25 -0.30
N SER A 405 -6.33 5.69 -0.92
CA SER A 405 -5.73 6.26 -2.14
C SER A 405 -6.76 6.41 -3.26
N MET A 406 -7.59 5.39 -3.48
CA MET A 406 -8.71 5.44 -4.42
C MET A 406 -9.70 6.54 -4.06
N GLY A 407 -10.09 6.71 -2.79
CA GLY A 407 -10.93 7.84 -2.36
C GLY A 407 -10.37 9.20 -2.72
N ILE A 408 -9.06 9.40 -2.50
CA ILE A 408 -8.37 10.65 -2.83
C ILE A 408 -8.33 10.88 -4.33
N TRP A 409 -8.01 9.87 -5.14
CA TRP A 409 -8.00 10.00 -6.61
C TRP A 409 -9.40 10.25 -7.17
N MET A 410 -10.41 9.56 -6.64
CA MET A 410 -11.81 9.72 -7.05
C MET A 410 -12.37 11.09 -6.69
N ALA A 411 -11.83 11.77 -5.68
CA ALA A 411 -12.21 13.16 -5.37
C ALA A 411 -11.91 14.12 -6.53
N ALA A 412 -10.93 13.82 -7.39
CA ALA A 412 -10.63 14.62 -8.58
C ALA A 412 -11.61 14.36 -9.74
N ILE A 413 -12.19 13.16 -9.82
CA ILE A 413 -13.09 12.75 -10.91
C ILE A 413 -14.56 13.03 -10.55
N GLY A 414 -14.93 12.85 -9.29
CA GLY A 414 -16.31 12.97 -8.81
C GLY A 414 -17.27 11.92 -9.39
N PRO A 415 -17.03 10.62 -9.18
CA PRO A 415 -17.89 9.57 -9.73
C PRO A 415 -19.26 9.49 -9.07
N ILE A 416 -20.22 8.91 -9.80
CA ILE A 416 -21.52 8.54 -9.23
C ILE A 416 -21.31 7.34 -8.32
N ARG A 417 -21.35 7.60 -7.01
CA ARG A 417 -21.23 6.57 -5.97
C ARG A 417 -22.54 5.84 -5.77
N TYR A 418 -22.50 4.52 -5.87
CA TYR A 418 -23.59 3.63 -5.52
C TYR A 418 -23.28 2.95 -4.20
N GLN A 419 -23.91 3.43 -3.12
CA GLN A 419 -23.78 2.81 -1.80
C GLN A 419 -24.53 1.47 -1.75
N ASP A 420 -23.86 0.40 -1.35
CA ASP A 420 -24.46 -0.91 -1.14
C ASP A 420 -23.81 -1.61 0.08
N ASN A 421 -24.57 -1.73 1.17
CA ASN A 421 -24.05 -2.24 2.45
C ASN A 421 -23.76 -3.74 2.44
N LEU A 422 -24.12 -4.47 1.38
CA LEU A 422 -23.80 -5.89 1.22
C LEU A 422 -22.34 -6.12 0.82
N TRP A 423 -21.60 -5.07 0.51
CA TRP A 423 -20.14 -5.09 0.57
C TRP A 423 -19.74 -4.88 2.02
N LEU A 424 -19.46 -5.96 2.74
CA LEU A 424 -19.14 -5.89 4.16
C LEU A 424 -17.75 -5.29 4.32
N CYS A 425 -17.60 -4.34 5.22
CA CYS A 425 -16.33 -3.65 5.45
C CYS A 425 -15.43 -4.36 6.46
N GLU A 426 -16.01 -5.29 7.22
CA GLU A 426 -15.37 -6.04 8.29
C GLU A 426 -15.69 -7.53 8.10
N LYS A 427 -14.92 -8.39 8.76
CA LYS A 427 -15.13 -9.85 8.75
C LYS A 427 -16.46 -10.23 9.40
N GLN A 428 -17.50 -10.29 8.58
CA GLN A 428 -18.87 -10.57 8.98
C GLN A 428 -19.50 -11.54 7.99
N CYS A 429 -20.48 -12.31 8.42
CA CYS A 429 -21.24 -13.16 7.53
C CYS A 429 -22.70 -12.73 7.56
N GLU A 430 -23.14 -12.08 6.48
CA GLU A 430 -24.52 -11.64 6.30
C GLU A 430 -25.17 -12.35 5.11
N THR A 431 -26.46 -12.68 5.25
CA THR A 431 -27.20 -13.31 4.15
C THR A 431 -27.32 -12.34 2.96
N GLY A 432 -26.88 -12.79 1.79
CA GLY A 432 -26.88 -11.97 0.57
C GLY A 432 -25.69 -11.01 0.45
N MET A 433 -24.66 -11.15 1.31
CA MET A 433 -23.41 -10.41 1.18
C MET A 433 -22.79 -10.61 -0.21
N LEU A 434 -22.30 -9.52 -0.79
CA LEU A 434 -21.59 -9.50 -2.06
C LEU A 434 -20.10 -9.73 -1.85
N SER A 435 -19.53 -9.10 -0.82
CA SER A 435 -18.15 -9.31 -0.42
C SER A 435 -18.01 -9.29 1.09
N SER A 436 -17.06 -10.05 1.62
CA SER A 436 -16.65 -10.00 3.03
C SER A 436 -15.15 -10.34 3.17
N PRO A 437 -14.34 -9.51 3.87
CA PRO A 437 -12.88 -9.62 3.86
C PRO A 437 -12.31 -10.41 5.06
N GLN A 438 -10.98 -10.58 5.07
CA GLN A 438 -10.16 -11.05 6.20
C GLN A 438 -10.35 -12.53 6.58
N TYR A 439 -10.56 -13.40 5.59
CA TYR A 439 -10.68 -14.84 5.81
C TYR A 439 -9.38 -15.60 5.52
N SER A 440 -9.12 -16.63 6.33
CA SER A 440 -8.07 -17.61 6.03
C SER A 440 -8.48 -18.51 4.85
N PRO A 441 -7.53 -19.25 4.23
CA PRO A 441 -7.85 -20.25 3.22
C PRO A 441 -8.93 -21.25 3.66
N GLU A 442 -8.86 -21.74 4.91
CA GLU A 442 -9.82 -22.70 5.45
C GLU A 442 -11.20 -22.08 5.67
N GLU A 443 -11.25 -20.84 6.15
CA GLU A 443 -12.53 -20.15 6.36
C GLU A 443 -13.22 -19.83 5.04
N LEU A 444 -12.48 -19.36 4.02
CA LEU A 444 -13.01 -19.15 2.67
C LEU A 444 -13.56 -20.44 2.08
N THR A 445 -12.82 -21.54 2.23
CA THR A 445 -13.25 -22.86 1.75
C THR A 445 -14.59 -23.25 2.39
N LYS A 446 -14.70 -23.13 3.73
CA LYS A 446 -15.94 -23.43 4.45
C LYS A 446 -17.13 -22.55 4.05
N LEU A 447 -16.91 -21.27 3.81
CA LEU A 447 -17.98 -20.36 3.34
C LEU A 447 -18.52 -20.80 1.97
N TRP A 448 -17.65 -21.23 1.07
CA TRP A 448 -18.06 -21.72 -0.25
C TRP A 448 -18.72 -23.09 -0.21
N GLU A 449 -18.22 -24.01 0.60
CA GLU A 449 -18.88 -25.31 0.84
C GLU A 449 -20.32 -25.11 1.35
N LYS A 450 -20.50 -24.19 2.32
CA LYS A 450 -21.83 -23.84 2.83
C LYS A 450 -22.71 -23.20 1.76
N ARG A 451 -22.15 -22.29 0.96
CA ARG A 451 -22.88 -21.66 -0.16
C ARG A 451 -23.36 -22.71 -1.16
N GLU A 452 -22.51 -23.66 -1.53
CA GLU A 452 -22.85 -24.74 -2.47
C GLU A 452 -23.89 -25.72 -1.88
N GLN A 453 -23.78 -26.05 -0.61
CA GLN A 453 -24.67 -27.02 0.04
C GLN A 453 -26.04 -26.44 0.43
N TYR A 454 -26.06 -25.22 0.97
CA TYR A 454 -27.25 -24.61 1.59
C TYR A 454 -27.78 -23.39 0.83
N GLY A 455 -27.10 -22.97 -0.24
CA GLY A 455 -27.45 -21.76 -0.99
C GLY A 455 -27.06 -20.45 -0.28
N THR A 456 -26.46 -20.50 0.91
CA THR A 456 -26.00 -19.31 1.66
C THR A 456 -24.69 -19.61 2.39
N PRO A 457 -23.70 -18.69 2.36
CA PRO A 457 -22.43 -18.89 3.04
C PRO A 457 -22.57 -18.82 4.57
N CYS A 458 -23.65 -18.21 5.07
CA CYS A 458 -23.87 -17.92 6.48
C CYS A 458 -24.85 -18.87 7.18
N ALA A 459 -25.15 -20.03 6.57
CA ALA A 459 -25.97 -21.04 7.24
C ALA A 459 -25.29 -21.47 8.56
N CYS A 460 -26.05 -21.38 9.65
CA CYS A 460 -25.70 -22.04 10.91
C CYS A 460 -25.81 -23.56 10.71
N GLU A 461 -24.90 -24.32 11.30
CA GLU A 461 -25.12 -25.76 11.46
C GLU A 461 -26.42 -25.94 12.26
N GLU A 462 -27.38 -26.69 11.70
CA GLU A 462 -28.53 -27.15 12.47
C GLU A 462 -28.01 -27.94 13.66
N ARG A 463 -28.38 -27.50 14.87
CA ARG A 463 -28.02 -28.10 16.16
C ARG A 463 -28.45 -29.56 16.29
#